data_AF-A0A3B9J9R8-F1
#
_entry.id   AF-A0A3B9J9R8-F1
#
_cell.length_a   1.000
_cell.length_b   1.000
_cell.length_c   1.000
_cell.angle_alpha   90.00
_cell.angle_beta   90.00
_cell.angle_gamma   90.00
#
_symmetry.space_group_name_H-M   'P 1'
#
loop_
_entity.id
_entity.type
_entity.pdbx_description
1 polymer ?
#
loop_
_entity_poly.entity_id
_entity_poly.type
_entity_poly.pdbx_seq_one_letter_code
_entity_poly.pdbx_strand_id
1 'polypeptide(L)'
;MSALEALIRKNLKFNVIISMSDATFFGLGWGFSSFGTILPLFVSSMTDSAILIGLIPAIHSVGWQLPQLLTANRVARLRRYKPMVMMMTIHERVPFLGLALAAFLLPVFGPGLIRPF
;
A
#
# COMPACT_ATOMS: atom_id res chain seq x y z
N MET A 1 -34.45 -13.05 16.68
CA MET A 1 -33.15 -12.48 16.27
C MET A 1 -32.06 -13.11 17.11
N SER A 2 -30.98 -13.60 16.47
CA SER A 2 -29.82 -14.07 17.21
C SER A 2 -29.10 -12.89 17.90
N ALA A 3 -28.34 -13.14 18.96
CA ALA A 3 -27.55 -12.11 19.63
C ALA A 3 -26.58 -11.38 18.67
N LEU A 4 -26.10 -12.09 17.64
CA LEU A 4 -25.25 -11.53 16.59
C LEU A 4 -26.01 -10.52 15.71
N GLU A 5 -27.23 -10.84 15.28
CA GLU A 5 -28.04 -9.94 14.45
C GLU A 5 -28.38 -8.64 15.18
N ALA A 6 -28.65 -8.73 16.49
CA ALA A 6 -28.89 -7.56 17.32
C ALA A 6 -27.64 -6.65 17.40
N LEU A 7 -26.45 -7.25 17.55
CA LEU A 7 -25.18 -6.53 17.56
C LEU A 7 -24.88 -5.87 16.21
N ILE A 8 -25.14 -6.57 15.10
CA ILE A 8 -24.94 -6.04 13.74
C ILE A 8 -25.88 -4.85 13.51
N ARG A 9 -27.18 -4.97 13.79
CA ARG A 9 -28.13 -3.87 13.62
C ARG A 9 -27.80 -2.65 14.47
N LYS A 10 -27.40 -2.87 15.73
CA LYS A 10 -27.00 -1.78 16.64
C LYS A 10 -25.83 -0.97 16.08
N ASN A 11 -24.84 -1.63 15.47
CA ASN A 11 -23.61 -0.99 14.98
C ASN A 11 -23.60 -0.71 13.48
N LEU A 12 -24.69 -1.00 12.75
CA LEU A 12 -24.70 -0.98 11.29
C LEU A 12 -24.25 0.37 10.71
N LYS A 13 -24.84 1.48 11.18
CA LYS A 13 -24.49 2.82 10.69
C LYS A 13 -23.02 3.14 10.91
N PHE A 14 -22.50 2.88 12.11
CA PHE A 14 -21.10 3.11 12.45
C PHE A 14 -20.17 2.26 11.58
N ASN A 15 -20.44 0.96 11.48
CA ASN A 15 -19.63 0.03 10.69
C ASN A 15 -19.59 0.43 9.22
N VAL A 16 -20.73 0.82 8.64
CA VAL A 16 -20.81 1.27 7.25
C VAL A 16 -19.99 2.55 7.05
N ILE A 17 -20.19 3.57 7.89
CA ILE A 17 -19.46 4.84 7.76
C ILE A 17 -17.95 4.61 7.86
N ILE A 18 -17.49 3.92 8.90
CA ILE A 18 -16.05 3.68 9.10
C ILE A 18 -15.46 2.84 7.98
N SER A 19 -16.15 1.79 7.52
CA SER A 19 -15.64 0.94 6.42
C SER A 19 -15.60 1.69 5.09
N MET A 20 -16.58 2.54 4.80
CA MET A 20 -16.60 3.37 3.59
C MET A 20 -15.52 4.46 3.65
N SER A 21 -15.33 5.11 4.79
CA SER A 21 -14.25 6.06 4.98
C SER A 21 -12.89 5.40 4.78
N ASP A 22 -12.66 4.22 5.38
CA ASP A 22 -11.43 3.46 5.21
C ASP A 22 -11.17 3.11 3.72
N ALA A 23 -12.18 2.56 3.04
CA ALA A 23 -12.09 2.26 1.61
C ALA A 23 -11.80 3.50 0.76
N THR A 24 -12.37 4.65 1.11
CA THR A 24 -12.15 5.93 0.42
C THR A 24 -10.70 6.38 0.58
N PHE A 25 -10.18 6.43 1.81
CA PHE A 25 -8.79 6.83 2.06
C PHE A 25 -7.79 5.84 1.46
N PHE A 26 -8.09 4.54 1.52
CA PHE A 26 -7.28 3.52 0.86
C PHE A 26 -7.23 3.75 -0.66
N GLY A 27 -8.39 3.94 -1.30
CA GLY A 27 -8.48 4.20 -2.73
C GLY A 27 -7.76 5.49 -3.15
N LEU A 28 -7.87 6.56 -2.36
CA LEU A 28 -7.12 7.80 -2.57
C LEU A 28 -5.62 7.56 -2.50
N GLY A 29 -5.15 6.89 -1.44
CA GLY A 29 -3.74 6.53 -1.28
C GLY A 29 -3.21 5.73 -2.47
N TRP A 30 -3.93 4.67 -2.85
CA TRP A 30 -3.59 3.83 -4.01
C TRP A 30 -3.54 4.63 -5.32
N GLY A 31 -4.49 5.56 -5.50
CA GLY A 31 -4.53 6.45 -6.66
C GLY A 31 -3.27 7.31 -6.77
N PHE A 32 -2.90 8.02 -5.68
CA PHE A 32 -1.70 8.85 -5.65
C PHE A 32 -0.40 8.07 -5.70
N SER A 33 -0.40 6.81 -5.23
CA SER A 33 0.78 5.96 -5.19
C SER A 33 0.80 4.90 -6.30
N SER A 34 0.11 5.15 -7.42
CA SER A 34 -0.02 4.18 -8.50
C SER A 34 1.35 3.70 -9.00
N PHE A 35 1.62 2.41 -8.80
CA PHE A 35 2.83 1.72 -9.25
C PHE A 35 2.93 1.60 -10.78
N GLY A 36 1.82 1.76 -11.49
CA GLY A 36 1.78 1.66 -12.95
C GLY A 36 1.91 2.99 -13.68
N THR A 37 1.59 4.11 -13.03
CA THR A 37 1.52 5.42 -13.70
C THR A 37 2.32 6.49 -12.96
N ILE A 38 1.96 6.80 -11.72
CA ILE A 38 2.54 7.95 -11.00
C ILE A 38 3.97 7.68 -10.57
N LEU A 39 4.26 6.51 -9.98
CA LEU A 39 5.62 6.19 -9.54
C LEU A 39 6.62 6.05 -10.71
N PRO A 40 6.27 5.35 -11.81
CA PRO A 40 7.12 5.35 -13.01
C PRO A 40 7.40 6.74 -13.57
N LEU A 41 6.38 7.61 -13.64
CA LEU A 41 6.53 9.00 -14.12
C LEU A 41 7.42 9.84 -13.18
N PHE A 42 7.26 9.67 -11.88
CA PHE A 42 8.10 10.34 -10.90
C PHE A 42 9.57 9.93 -11.06
N VAL A 43 9.84 8.63 -11.17
CA VAL A 43 11.21 8.11 -11.35
C VAL A 43 11.78 8.51 -12.72
N SER A 44 10.96 8.58 -13.78
CA SER A 44 11.44 9.05 -15.09
C SER A 44 11.88 10.53 -15.08
N SER A 45 11.43 11.34 -14.11
CA SER A 45 11.97 12.69 -13.93
C SER A 45 13.38 12.70 -13.30
N MET A 46 13.85 11.56 -12.80
CA MET A 46 15.12 11.39 -12.10
C MET A 46 16.13 10.53 -12.88
N THR A 47 15.68 9.67 -13.80
CA THR A 47 16.54 8.78 -14.60
C THR A 47 15.93 8.45 -15.96
N ASP A 48 16.79 8.22 -16.96
CA ASP A 48 16.40 7.76 -18.30
C ASP A 48 16.43 6.22 -18.45
N SER A 49 16.76 5.49 -17.38
CA SER A 49 16.87 4.03 -17.44
C SER A 49 15.51 3.34 -17.51
N ALA A 50 15.16 2.86 -18.70
CA ALA A 50 13.94 2.08 -18.94
C ALA A 50 13.87 0.81 -18.05
N ILE A 51 15.01 0.22 -17.72
CA ILE A 51 15.08 -0.96 -16.83
C ILE A 51 14.62 -0.58 -15.41
N LEU A 52 15.14 0.53 -14.85
CA LEU A 52 14.77 0.97 -13.50
C LEU A 52 13.29 1.35 -13.42
N ILE A 53 12.77 2.03 -14.44
CA ILE A 53 11.36 2.41 -14.51
C ILE A 53 10.47 1.16 -14.62
N GLY A 54 10.83 0.20 -15.48
CA GLY A 54 10.09 -1.05 -15.67
C GLY A 54 10.13 -2.00 -14.48
N LEU A 55 11.17 -1.93 -13.65
CA LEU A 55 11.28 -2.74 -12.44
C LEU A 55 10.27 -2.33 -11.35
N ILE A 56 9.78 -1.09 -11.33
CA ILE A 56 8.81 -0.61 -10.34
C ILE A 56 7.54 -1.47 -10.32
N PRO A 57 6.78 -1.61 -11.43
CA PRO A 57 5.59 -2.44 -11.45
C PRO A 57 5.91 -3.94 -11.30
N ALA A 58 7.08 -4.39 -11.76
CA ALA A 58 7.51 -5.78 -11.62
C ALA A 58 7.75 -6.17 -10.16
N ILE A 59 8.54 -5.38 -9.43
CA ILE A 59 8.81 -5.57 -7.99
C ILE A 59 7.51 -5.48 -7.21
N HIS A 60 6.63 -4.53 -7.53
CA HIS A 60 5.32 -4.43 -6.90
C HIS A 60 4.49 -5.72 -7.09
N SER A 61 4.41 -6.22 -8.32
CA SER A 61 3.62 -7.43 -8.63
C SER A 61 4.14 -8.66 -7.89
N VAL A 62 5.46 -8.87 -7.89
CA VAL A 62 6.11 -9.97 -7.16
C VAL A 62 5.93 -9.79 -5.65
N GLY A 63 6.17 -8.59 -5.13
CA GLY A 63 6.02 -8.26 -3.72
C GLY A 63 4.58 -8.44 -3.21
N TRP A 64 3.58 -8.29 -4.08
CA TRP A 64 2.19 -8.54 -3.76
C TRP A 64 1.84 -10.03 -3.76
N GLN A 65 2.27 -10.77 -4.78
CA GLN A 65 1.85 -12.15 -5.01
C GLN A 65 2.67 -13.17 -4.22
N LEU A 66 3.99 -12.99 -4.14
CA LEU A 66 4.91 -13.98 -3.59
C LEU A 66 4.70 -14.24 -2.09
N PRO A 67 4.51 -13.22 -1.21
CA PRO A 67 4.29 -13.47 0.22
C PRO A 67 3.00 -14.23 0.50
N GLN A 68 1.98 -14.08 -0.35
CA GLN A 68 0.70 -14.79 -0.17
C GLN A 68 0.89 -16.30 -0.32
N LEU A 69 1.77 -16.76 -1.22
CA LEU A 69 2.08 -18.19 -1.36
C LEU A 69 2.66 -18.80 -0.08
N LEU A 70 3.52 -18.04 0.62
CA LEU A 70 4.16 -18.50 1.86
C LEU A 70 3.23 -18.41 3.07
N THR A 71 2.33 -17.42 3.07
CA THR A 71 1.47 -17.10 4.22
C THR A 71 0.09 -17.74 4.15
N ALA A 72 -0.40 -18.16 2.98
CA ALA A 72 -1.76 -18.64 2.77
C ALA A 72 -2.19 -19.75 3.74
N ASN A 73 -1.36 -20.79 3.88
CA ASN A 73 -1.62 -21.91 4.79
C ASN A 73 -1.72 -21.47 6.26
N ARG A 74 -0.91 -20.50 6.68
CA ARG A 74 -0.94 -19.95 8.03
C ARG A 74 -2.22 -19.15 8.24
N VAL A 75 -2.57 -18.29 7.28
CA VAL A 75 -3.76 -17.45 7.32
C VAL A 75 -5.03 -18.29 7.40
N ALA A 76 -5.14 -19.36 6.61
CA ALA A 76 -6.31 -20.24 6.59
C ALA A 76 -6.62 -20.92 7.95
N ARG A 77 -5.60 -21.08 8.81
CA ARG A 77 -5.74 -21.70 10.13
C ARG A 77 -5.95 -20.70 11.27
N LEU A 78 -6.04 -19.41 10.97
CA LEU A 78 -6.22 -18.40 12.01
C LEU A 78 -7.65 -18.42 12.57
N ARG A 79 -7.75 -18.57 13.89
CA ARG A 79 -9.02 -18.40 14.61
C ARG A 79 -9.51 -16.95 14.62
N ARG A 80 -8.59 -15.97 14.49
CA ARG A 80 -8.89 -14.54 14.39
C ARG A 80 -7.91 -13.86 13.44
N TYR A 81 -8.44 -13.20 12.41
CA TYR A 81 -7.64 -12.54 11.37
C TYR A 81 -7.13 -11.15 11.78
N LYS A 82 -7.91 -10.41 12.58
CA LYS A 82 -7.65 -8.99 12.90
C LYS A 82 -6.21 -8.69 13.35
N PRO A 83 -5.58 -9.43 14.28
CA PRO A 83 -4.21 -9.10 14.71
C PRO A 83 -3.18 -9.22 13.59
N MET A 84 -3.30 -10.26 12.75
CA MET A 84 -2.38 -10.45 11.63
C MET A 84 -2.59 -9.40 10.55
N VAL A 85 -3.84 -9.07 10.23
CA VAL A 85 -4.15 -7.99 9.28
C VAL A 85 -3.50 -6.69 9.73
N MET A 86 -3.74 -6.27 10.99
CA MET A 86 -3.17 -5.02 11.51
C MET A 86 -1.64 -4.97 11.47
N MET A 87 -0.96 -6.09 11.75
CA MET A 87 0.50 -6.16 11.67
C MET A 87 1.00 -6.04 10.22
N MET A 88 0.35 -6.72 9.28
CA MET A 88 0.70 -6.65 7.86
C MET A 88 0.47 -5.24 7.28
N THR A 89 -0.57 -4.53 7.72
CA THR A 89 -0.85 -3.15 7.28
C THR A 89 0.24 -2.16 7.71
N ILE A 90 0.96 -2.41 8.81
CA ILE A 90 2.10 -1.55 9.22
C ILE A 90 3.23 -1.66 8.19
N HIS A 91 3.55 -2.88 7.75
CA HIS A 91 4.60 -3.11 6.75
C HIS A 91 4.29 -2.44 5.41
N GLU A 92 3.02 -2.39 5.02
CA GLU A 92 2.58 -1.71 3.80
C GLU A 92 2.77 -0.19 3.88
N ARG A 93 2.60 0.42 5.05
CA ARG A 93 2.62 1.89 5.22
C ARG A 93 4.03 2.49 5.36
N VAL A 94 4.98 1.74 5.91
CA VAL A 94 6.37 2.23 6.12
C VAL A 94 7.05 2.65 4.81
N PRO A 95 7.00 1.88 3.70
CA PRO A 95 7.59 2.28 2.43
C PRO A 95 7.02 3.58 1.85
N PHE A 96 5.72 3.84 2.04
CA PHE A 96 5.10 5.09 1.57
C PHE A 96 5.59 6.31 2.33
N LEU A 97 5.94 6.18 3.63
CA LEU A 97 6.61 7.26 4.35
C LEU A 97 7.99 7.56 3.77
N GLY A 98 8.73 6.53 3.35
CA GLY A 98 10.00 6.68 2.65
C GLY A 98 9.85 7.40 1.31
N LEU A 99 8.85 7.02 0.50
CA LEU A 99 8.54 7.69 -0.77
C LEU A 99 8.12 9.15 -0.56
N ALA A 100 7.27 9.42 0.44
CA ALA A 100 6.86 10.78 0.77
C ALA A 100 8.05 11.64 1.21
N LEU A 101 8.96 11.08 2.02
CA LEU A 101 10.19 11.76 2.42
C LEU A 101 11.10 12.01 1.21
N ALA A 102 11.27 11.03 0.32
CA ALA A 102 12.07 11.18 -0.90
C ALA A 102 11.51 12.28 -1.80
N ALA A 103 10.19 12.31 -2.01
CA ALA A 103 9.51 13.36 -2.79
C ALA A 103 9.66 14.74 -2.13
N PHE A 104 9.56 14.83 -0.80
CA PHE A 104 9.72 16.08 -0.05
C PHE A 104 11.15 16.63 -0.12
N LEU A 105 12.15 15.74 -0.10
CA LEU A 105 13.57 16.11 -0.13
C LEU A 105 14.12 16.34 -1.54
N LEU A 106 13.42 15.86 -2.58
CA LEU A 106 13.80 16.02 -3.99
C LEU A 106 14.14 17.47 -4.40
N PRO A 107 13.37 18.51 -4.03
CA PRO A 107 13.67 19.90 -4.39
C PRO A 107 14.90 20.45 -3.67
N VAL A 108 15.25 19.89 -2.51
CA VAL A 108 16.37 20.35 -1.67
C VAL A 108 17.71 19.81 -2.16
N PHE A 109 17.73 18.60 -2.72
CA PHE A 109 18.97 17.96 -3.21
C PHE A 109 19.20 18.13 -4.72
N GLY A 110 18.21 18.64 -5.46
CA GLY A 110 18.28 18.82 -6.91
C GLY A 110 18.49 17.51 -7.70
N PRO A 111 18.57 17.57 -9.04
CA PRO A 111 18.85 16.41 -9.89
C PRO A 111 20.22 15.75 -9.67
N GLY A 112 21.05 16.28 -8.77
CA GLY A 112 22.45 15.88 -8.59
C GLY A 112 22.66 14.64 -7.71
N LEU A 113 21.63 14.15 -7.00
CA LEU A 113 21.78 13.00 -6.08
C LEU A 113 21.81 11.64 -6.81
N ILE A 114 21.32 11.56 -8.06
CA ILE A 114 21.25 10.30 -8.85
C ILE A 114 21.93 10.47 -10.22
N ARG A 115 23.02 11.25 -10.29
CA ARG A 115 23.97 11.13 -11.40
C ARG A 115 25.24 10.45 -10.89
N PRO A 116 25.32 9.11 -10.90
CA PRO A 116 26.58 8.51 -11.27
C PRO A 116 26.70 8.75 -12.79
N PHE A 117 27.67 9.57 -13.18
CA PHE A 117 28.02 9.99 -14.55
C PHE A 117 27.30 11.24 -15.09
#